data_AF-A0A957XTR9-F1
#
_entry.id   AF-A0A957XTR9-F1
#
_cell.length_a   1.000
_cell.length_b   1.000
_cell.length_c   1.000
_cell.angle_alpha   90.00
_cell.angle_beta   90.00
_cell.angle_gamma   90.00
#
_symmetry.space_group_name_H-M   'P 1'
#
loop_
_entity.id
_entity.type
_entity.pdbx_description
1 polymer ?
#
loop_
_entity_poly.entity_id
_entity_poly.type
_entity_poly.pdbx_seq_one_letter_code
_entity_poly.pdbx_strand_id
1 'polypeptide(L)'
;MIHSLKRLTLVCCLVVALTSVAAVVYAQSGGPYNLSWHNIGPGGASSGGNFTLNAAVGQPDAGMMSGGPYTLAGGFLAAGLVCALPGDLNHDGQVTVIDIQMIASAWPQSSATFPYDQNGDGDLDIQDIILVTA
;
A
#
# COMPACT_ATOMS: atom_id res chain seq x y z
N MET A 1 -8.38 17.62 -51.70
CA MET A 1 -7.29 18.01 -50.76
C MET A 1 -7.66 19.22 -49.88
N ILE A 2 -8.10 20.36 -50.45
CA ILE A 2 -8.37 21.63 -49.71
C ILE A 2 -9.50 21.52 -48.66
N HIS A 3 -10.58 20.77 -48.93
CA HIS A 3 -11.70 20.60 -47.99
C HIS A 3 -11.33 19.78 -46.75
N SER A 4 -10.38 18.84 -46.86
CA SER A 4 -9.92 18.02 -45.73
C SER A 4 -8.98 18.80 -44.81
N LEU A 5 -8.20 19.74 -45.38
CA LEU A 5 -7.32 20.62 -44.63
C LEU A 5 -8.13 21.62 -43.77
N LYS A 6 -9.20 22.21 -44.33
CA LYS A 6 -10.11 23.11 -43.59
C LYS A 6 -10.81 22.42 -42.42
N ARG A 7 -11.24 21.16 -42.60
CA ARG A 7 -11.85 20.36 -41.53
C ARG A 7 -10.86 20.04 -40.41
N LEU A 8 -9.62 19.70 -40.77
CA LEU A 8 -8.56 19.43 -39.81
C LEU A 8 -8.21 20.69 -38.98
N THR A 9 -8.09 21.85 -39.63
CA THR A 9 -7.86 23.12 -38.93
C THR A 9 -9.01 23.44 -37.97
N LEU A 10 -10.26 23.22 -38.38
CA LEU A 10 -11.43 23.48 -37.54
C LEU A 10 -11.48 22.56 -36.31
N VAL A 11 -11.13 21.28 -36.49
CA VAL A 11 -11.01 20.32 -35.38
C VAL A 11 -9.86 20.71 -34.44
N CYS A 12 -8.70 21.13 -34.97
CA CYS A 12 -7.61 21.64 -34.14
C CYS A 12 -8.03 22.88 -33.34
N CYS A 13 -8.70 23.85 -33.97
CA CYS A 13 -9.20 25.03 -33.27
C CYS A 13 -10.22 24.67 -32.18
N LEU A 14 -11.11 23.71 -32.44
CA LEU A 14 -12.10 23.24 -31.48
C LEU A 14 -11.45 22.51 -30.30
N VAL A 15 -10.45 21.66 -30.55
CA VAL A 15 -9.69 20.97 -29.49
C VAL A 15 -8.92 21.98 -28.64
N VAL A 16 -8.25 22.96 -29.23
CA VAL A 16 -7.55 24.03 -28.51
C VAL A 16 -8.52 24.88 -27.69
N ALA A 17 -9.71 25.19 -28.24
CA ALA A 17 -10.74 25.90 -27.50
C ALA A 17 -11.27 25.08 -26.31
N LEU A 18 -11.56 23.78 -26.50
CA LEU A 18 -12.05 22.90 -25.43
C LEU A 18 -11.01 22.65 -24.34
N THR A 19 -9.71 22.56 -24.67
CA THR A 19 -8.65 22.35 -23.68
C THR A 19 -8.22 23.64 -22.97
N SER A 20 -8.43 24.82 -23.57
CA SER A 20 -8.17 26.12 -22.93
C SER A 20 -9.14 26.46 -21.79
N VAL A 21 -10.26 25.73 -21.68
CA VAL A 21 -11.24 25.82 -20.57
C VAL A 21 -11.00 24.73 -19.51
N ALA A 22 -9.92 23.93 -19.63
CA ALA A 22 -9.50 23.01 -18.58
C ALA A 22 -9.08 23.84 -17.35
N ALA A 23 -10.06 24.02 -16.47
CA ALA A 23 -10.02 24.48 -15.10
C ALA A 23 -8.70 25.12 -14.66
N VAL A 24 -8.77 26.42 -14.36
CA VAL A 24 -7.98 26.92 -13.23
C VAL A 24 -8.47 26.13 -12.03
N VAL A 25 -7.83 24.99 -11.76
CA VAL A 25 -7.95 24.28 -10.49
C VAL A 25 -7.24 25.21 -9.52
N TYR A 26 -7.98 26.19 -9.00
CA TYR A 26 -7.55 26.89 -7.82
C TYR A 26 -7.33 25.80 -6.79
N ALA A 27 -6.07 25.52 -6.45
CA ALA A 27 -5.79 24.94 -5.15
C ALA A 27 -6.58 25.82 -4.17
N GLN A 28 -7.56 25.22 -3.52
CA GLN A 28 -8.50 25.82 -2.59
C GLN A 28 -7.73 26.70 -1.56
N SER A 29 -7.48 27.96 -1.92
CA SER A 29 -7.00 28.97 -1.00
C SER A 29 -8.24 29.41 -0.24
N GLY A 30 -8.33 28.98 1.02
CA GLY A 30 -9.51 29.12 1.89
C GLY A 30 -10.21 30.46 1.70
N GLY A 31 -11.54 30.41 1.53
CA GLY A 31 -12.41 31.55 1.23
C GLY A 31 -12.37 32.67 2.29
N PRO A 32 -13.48 33.15 2.85
CA PRO A 32 -13.40 34.15 3.93
C PRO A 32 -12.73 33.61 5.20
N TYR A 33 -12.48 32.30 5.27
CA TYR A 33 -11.89 31.62 6.40
C TYR A 33 -10.38 31.46 6.22
N ASN A 34 -9.63 32.12 7.11
CA ASN A 34 -8.19 32.02 7.20
C ASN A 34 -7.81 30.86 8.14
N LEU A 35 -7.24 29.78 7.58
CA LEU A 35 -6.69 28.64 8.32
C LEU A 35 -5.19 28.84 8.65
N SER A 36 -4.81 30.03 9.15
CA SER A 36 -3.42 30.36 9.50
C SER A 36 -2.89 29.56 10.69
N TRP A 37 -3.79 29.05 11.52
CA TRP A 37 -3.44 28.20 12.63
C TRP A 37 -3.82 26.75 12.34
N HIS A 38 -2.85 25.87 12.52
CA HIS A 38 -3.03 24.43 12.48
C HIS A 38 -2.19 23.80 13.59
N ASN A 39 -2.62 22.64 14.08
CA ASN A 39 -1.83 21.80 14.98
C ASN A 39 -1.72 20.40 14.38
N ILE A 40 -0.48 19.93 14.21
CA ILE A 40 -0.21 18.57 13.78
C ILE A 40 0.10 17.77 15.05
N GLY A 41 -0.82 16.88 15.42
CA GLY A 41 -0.63 16.00 16.57
C GLY A 41 0.38 14.87 16.29
N PRO A 42 0.91 14.21 17.34
CA PRO A 42 1.99 13.22 17.22
C PRO A 42 1.57 11.84 16.63
N GLY A 43 0.36 11.69 16.09
CA GLY A 43 -0.27 10.38 15.93
C GLY A 43 -0.63 9.76 17.30
N GLY A 44 -0.76 8.43 17.36
CA GLY A 44 -1.06 7.66 18.57
C GLY A 44 -2.33 6.81 18.50
N ALA A 45 -2.55 6.02 19.55
CA ALA A 45 -3.76 5.23 19.74
C ALA A 45 -4.86 6.07 20.40
N SER A 46 -6.09 5.96 19.89
CA SER A 46 -7.30 6.52 20.48
C SER A 46 -8.35 5.41 20.58
N SER A 47 -9.17 5.43 21.63
CA SER A 47 -10.20 4.40 21.85
C SER A 47 -11.54 5.02 22.22
N GLY A 48 -12.63 4.44 21.73
CA GLY A 48 -13.99 4.83 22.07
C GLY A 48 -14.95 3.65 21.91
N GLY A 49 -15.59 3.24 23.01
CA GLY A 49 -16.38 2.01 23.04
C GLY A 49 -15.52 0.78 22.70
N ASN A 50 -16.00 -0.05 21.76
CA ASN A 50 -15.27 -1.23 21.28
C ASN A 50 -14.25 -0.93 20.17
N PHE A 51 -14.07 0.35 19.79
CA PHE A 51 -13.21 0.72 18.67
C PHE A 51 -11.91 1.33 19.17
N THR A 52 -10.81 0.93 18.53
CA THR A 52 -9.49 1.52 18.72
C THR A 52 -8.99 2.00 17.37
N LEU A 53 -8.53 3.24 17.31
CA LEU A 53 -7.92 3.88 16.16
C LEU A 53 -6.44 4.06 16.46
N ASN A 54 -5.57 3.51 15.63
CA ASN A 54 -4.15 3.81 15.69
C ASN A 54 -3.79 4.73 14.52
N ALA A 55 -3.22 5.90 14.82
CA ALA A 55 -2.82 6.87 13.82
C ALA A 55 -1.31 7.11 13.90
N ALA A 56 -0.68 7.38 12.76
CA ALA A 56 0.71 7.81 12.68
C ALA A 56 0.76 9.04 11.77
N VAL A 57 1.50 10.06 12.18
CA VAL A 57 1.63 11.30 11.40
C VAL A 57 3.10 11.50 11.07
N GLY A 58 3.40 11.55 9.77
CA GLY A 58 4.71 11.90 9.25
C GLY A 58 5.84 11.01 9.76
N GLN A 59 5.82 9.71 9.48
CA GLN A 59 6.98 8.86 9.77
C GLN A 59 8.07 9.06 8.71
N PRO A 60 9.18 9.77 9.00
CA PRO A 60 10.33 9.84 8.10
C PRO A 60 11.12 8.52 8.06
N ASP A 61 10.90 7.64 9.04
CA ASP A 61 11.67 6.42 9.27
C ASP A 61 11.11 5.19 8.53
N ALA A 62 10.32 5.40 7.47
CA ALA A 62 9.90 4.31 6.60
C ALA A 62 11.11 3.77 5.84
N GLY A 63 11.44 2.49 6.04
CA GLY A 63 12.61 1.84 5.45
C GLY A 63 13.41 1.01 6.46
N MET A 64 14.48 0.38 5.98
CA MET A 64 15.42 -0.34 6.85
C MET A 64 16.38 0.65 7.52
N MET A 65 16.41 0.62 8.84
CA MET A 65 17.37 1.29 9.69
C MET A 65 18.34 0.24 10.25
N SER A 66 19.62 0.57 10.40
CA SER A 66 20.60 -0.32 11.02
C SER A 66 21.45 0.43 12.04
N GLY A 67 21.89 -0.27 13.07
CA GLY A 67 22.71 0.28 14.14
C GLY A 67 23.39 -0.84 14.92
N GLY A 68 24.72 -0.89 14.88
CA GLY A 68 25.47 -2.02 15.45
C GLY A 68 25.09 -3.34 14.77
N PRO A 69 24.83 -4.43 15.53
CA PRO A 69 24.41 -5.72 14.98
C PRO A 69 22.90 -5.81 14.69
N TYR A 70 22.14 -4.73 14.84
CA TYR A 70 20.68 -4.76 14.74
C TYR A 70 20.16 -4.04 13.50
N THR A 71 19.07 -4.56 12.95
CA THR A 71 18.32 -3.97 11.84
C THR A 71 16.86 -3.80 12.27
N LEU A 72 16.28 -2.64 11.98
CA LEU A 72 14.89 -2.31 12.27
C LEU A 72 14.20 -1.92 10.96
N ALA A 73 13.08 -2.56 10.62
CA ALA A 73 12.26 -2.16 9.50
C ALA A 73 11.13 -1.24 10.00
N GLY A 74 11.20 0.05 9.67
CA GLY A 74 10.10 0.99 9.85
C GLY A 74 9.22 1.03 8.61
N GLY A 75 7.94 1.42 8.76
CA GLY A 75 7.00 1.47 7.65
C GLY A 75 5.68 2.15 8.05
N PHE A 76 4.84 2.44 7.06
CA PHE A 76 3.55 3.08 7.30
C PHE A 76 2.58 2.13 8.04
N LEU A 77 1.63 2.70 8.79
CA LEU A 77 0.51 1.93 9.28
C LEU A 77 -0.23 1.33 8.08
N ALA A 78 -0.28 0.01 8.01
CA ALA A 78 -1.07 -0.68 7.01
C ALA A 78 -2.55 -0.26 7.18
N ALA A 79 -3.12 0.42 6.18
CA ALA A 79 -4.57 0.55 6.09
C ALA A 79 -5.11 -0.87 5.99
N GLY A 80 -5.88 -1.31 6.99
CA GLY A 80 -6.24 -2.71 7.20
C GLY A 80 -6.64 -3.46 5.92
N LEU A 81 -5.65 -4.10 5.32
CA LEU A 81 -5.72 -5.37 4.62
C LEU A 81 -4.76 -6.31 5.35
N VAL A 82 -5.03 -6.51 6.63
CA VAL A 82 -4.51 -7.66 7.36
C VAL A 82 -5.72 -8.56 7.58
N CYS A 83 -6.29 -9.04 6.47
CA CYS A 83 -6.80 -10.39 6.51
C CYS A 83 -5.58 -11.28 6.31
N ALA A 84 -4.67 -11.32 7.31
CA ALA A 84 -3.70 -12.41 7.39
C ALA A 84 -4.53 -13.64 7.78
N LEU A 85 -5.24 -14.18 6.79
CA LEU A 85 -5.73 -15.53 6.91
C LEU A 85 -4.48 -16.37 7.19
N PRO A 86 -4.47 -17.23 8.22
CA PRO A 86 -3.44 -18.24 8.34
C PRO A 86 -3.31 -18.94 6.97
N GLY A 87 -2.11 -18.89 6.38
CA GLY A 87 -1.86 -19.39 5.02
C GLY A 87 -1.93 -18.39 3.86
N ASP A 88 -2.33 -17.12 4.05
CA ASP A 88 -2.19 -16.07 3.02
C ASP A 88 -0.74 -15.54 3.04
N LEU A 89 0.07 -16.09 2.15
CA LEU A 89 1.52 -15.87 2.10
C LEU A 89 1.89 -14.66 1.25
N ASN A 90 1.03 -14.27 0.31
CA ASN A 90 1.25 -13.15 -0.60
C ASN A 90 0.53 -11.86 -0.16
N HIS A 91 -0.28 -11.93 0.90
CA HIS A 91 -1.08 -10.87 1.49
C HIS A 91 -2.11 -10.25 0.53
N ASP A 92 -2.71 -11.07 -0.33
CA ASP A 92 -3.76 -10.63 -1.26
C ASP A 92 -5.19 -10.77 -0.68
N GLY A 93 -5.31 -11.31 0.54
CA GLY A 93 -6.57 -11.51 1.25
C GLY A 93 -7.27 -12.83 0.92
N GLN A 94 -6.62 -13.74 0.23
CA GLN A 94 -7.13 -15.07 -0.09
C GLN A 94 -6.08 -16.15 0.24
N VAL A 95 -6.54 -17.37 0.53
CA VAL A 95 -5.67 -18.55 0.64
C VAL A 95 -5.94 -19.45 -0.56
N THR A 96 -4.97 -19.55 -1.45
CA THR A 96 -5.09 -20.22 -2.75
C THR A 96 -3.88 -21.09 -3.05
N VAL A 97 -3.88 -21.73 -4.23
CA VAL A 97 -2.70 -22.47 -4.71
C VAL A 97 -1.48 -21.56 -4.92
N ILE A 98 -1.68 -20.25 -5.08
CA ILE A 98 -0.57 -19.29 -5.21
C ILE A 98 0.24 -19.25 -3.91
N ASP A 99 -0.41 -19.37 -2.75
CA ASP A 99 0.24 -19.41 -1.44
C ASP A 99 1.07 -20.69 -1.27
N ILE A 100 0.52 -21.84 -1.67
CA ILE A 100 1.29 -23.09 -1.69
C ILE A 100 2.49 -22.98 -2.65
N GLN A 101 2.32 -22.33 -3.80
CA GLN A 101 3.40 -22.11 -4.76
C GLN A 101 4.53 -21.25 -4.16
N MET A 102 4.22 -20.31 -3.26
CA MET A 102 5.23 -19.53 -2.54
C MET A 102 6.15 -20.43 -1.71
N ILE A 103 5.60 -21.39 -0.95
CA ILE A 103 6.39 -22.39 -0.20
C ILE A 103 7.16 -23.32 -1.17
N ALA A 104 6.48 -23.86 -2.18
CA ALA A 104 7.09 -24.80 -3.12
C ALA A 104 8.28 -24.20 -3.89
N SER A 105 8.29 -22.88 -4.09
CA SER A 105 9.39 -22.19 -4.78
C SER A 105 10.71 -22.14 -3.99
N ALA A 106 10.63 -22.25 -2.66
CA ALA A 106 11.78 -22.22 -1.75
C ALA A 106 12.13 -23.61 -1.19
N TRP A 107 11.31 -24.63 -1.45
CA TRP A 107 11.47 -25.95 -0.86
C TRP A 107 12.60 -26.78 -1.50
N PRO A 108 13.41 -27.53 -0.72
CA PRO A 108 13.47 -27.54 0.75
C PRO A 108 14.52 -26.53 1.22
N GLN A 109 14.29 -25.91 2.38
CA GLN A 109 15.23 -24.99 2.99
C GLN A 109 15.35 -25.26 4.49
N SER A 110 16.57 -25.32 5.01
CA SER A 110 16.85 -25.27 6.45
C SER A 110 17.07 -23.83 6.88
N SER A 111 16.71 -23.47 8.12
CA SER A 111 16.68 -22.07 8.59
C SER A 111 15.70 -21.21 7.78
N ALA A 112 14.51 -21.75 7.51
CA ALA A 112 13.41 -21.01 6.93
C ALA A 112 12.92 -19.93 7.92
N THR A 113 12.32 -18.86 7.39
CA THR A 113 11.75 -17.77 8.18
C THR A 113 10.36 -17.46 7.68
N PHE A 114 9.55 -16.80 8.52
CA PHE A 114 8.29 -16.20 8.10
C PHE A 114 8.51 -15.35 6.81
N PRO A 115 7.61 -15.44 5.80
CA PRO A 115 6.32 -16.12 5.84
C PRO A 115 6.37 -17.62 5.49
N TYR A 116 7.49 -18.20 5.05
CA TYR A 116 7.47 -19.58 4.52
C TYR A 116 7.41 -20.68 5.59
N ASP A 117 8.07 -20.49 6.72
CA ASP A 117 7.99 -21.35 7.91
C ASP A 117 6.70 -21.04 8.68
N GLN A 118 5.70 -21.90 8.53
CA GLN A 118 4.35 -21.70 9.08
C GLN A 118 4.22 -22.30 10.49
N ASN A 119 4.97 -23.36 10.81
CA ASN A 119 4.91 -24.00 12.12
C ASN A 119 5.96 -23.45 13.12
N GLY A 120 6.93 -22.67 12.64
CA GLY A 120 7.98 -22.02 13.41
C GLY A 120 9.11 -22.96 13.83
N ASP A 121 9.27 -24.13 13.19
CA ASP A 121 10.28 -25.12 13.55
C ASP A 121 11.65 -24.87 12.90
N GLY A 122 11.73 -23.90 11.98
CA GLY A 122 12.95 -23.45 11.32
C GLY A 122 13.32 -24.25 10.07
N ASP A 123 12.54 -25.26 9.69
CA ASP A 123 12.68 -25.98 8.43
C ASP A 123 11.49 -25.69 7.50
N LEU A 124 11.70 -25.76 6.19
CA LEU A 124 10.61 -25.64 5.20
C LEU A 124 10.25 -27.04 4.69
N ASP A 125 9.17 -27.61 5.22
CA ASP A 125 8.74 -28.98 4.96
C ASP A 125 7.21 -29.14 4.75
N ILE A 126 6.73 -30.40 4.75
CA ILE A 126 5.34 -30.72 4.43
C ILE A 126 4.36 -30.16 5.47
N GLN A 127 4.83 -29.98 6.70
CA GLN A 127 4.04 -29.43 7.78
C GLN A 127 3.68 -27.97 7.50
N ASP A 128 4.55 -27.23 6.83
CA ASP A 128 4.26 -25.85 6.43
C ASP A 128 3.18 -25.78 5.35
N ILE A 129 3.25 -26.66 4.35
CA ILE A 129 2.21 -26.74 3.31
C ILE A 129 0.87 -27.14 3.92
N ILE A 130 0.86 -28.09 4.86
CA ILE A 130 -0.38 -28.53 5.51
C ILE A 130 -1.05 -27.36 6.23
N LEU A 131 -0.29 -26.50 6.90
CA LEU A 131 -0.82 -25.33 7.62
C LEU A 131 -1.39 -24.25 6.70
N VAL A 132 -0.95 -24.15 5.45
CA VAL A 132 -1.55 -23.26 4.44
C VAL A 132 -2.92 -23.77 3.96
N THR A 133 -3.14 -25.08 4.00
CA THR A 133 -4.33 -25.72 3.42
C THR A 133 -5.39 -26.17 4.42
N ALA A 134 -5.14 -25.98 5.72
CA ALA A 134 -6.00 -26.40 6.83
C ALA A 134 -7.13 -25.41 7.11
#